data_AF-A0A352RFF8-F1
#
_entry.id   AF-A0A352RFF8-F1
#
_cell.length_a   1.000
_cell.length_b   1.000
_cell.length_c   1.000
_cell.angle_alpha   90.00
_cell.angle_beta   90.00
_cell.angle_gamma   90.00
#
_symmetry.space_group_name_H-M   'P 1'
#
loop_
_entity.id
_entity.type
_entity.pdbx_description
1 polymer ?
#
loop_
_entity_poly.entity_id
_entity_poly.type
_entity_poly.pdbx_seq_one_letter_code
_entity_poly.pdbx_strand_id
1 'polypeptide(L)'
;GFDKIVDEFDFPNGAVTLGWGISDEDLFRKWETVLDSEPEPFFSSALTTTNHHPFEVPDNYRLQAGDSVTDRYRESLHYTDAMLGGFLKRISKKPWFKNTIIFVTADTSSYQNAEQHTNNYEEFVNLHSQVPLLILSGKSTALGKKSEGLIITQHASQVDLAPTILDILRKKYIVPWVGRSLLNSVDLLTDVPQRAFTNRPGAYWAVIEEKSRYYRENDQRDHFFGDQDNQKGLHLKEIGSSWIETIRWVLQENRVWPEK
;
A
#
# COMPACT_ATOMS: atom_id res chain seq x y z
N GLY A 1 -6.30 -4.65 19.38
CA GLY A 1 -4.88 -4.55 18.96
C GLY A 1 -4.52 -5.85 18.26
N PHE A 2 -3.26 -6.05 17.92
CA PHE A 2 -2.78 -7.37 17.47
C PHE A 2 -2.66 -8.29 18.69
N ASP A 3 -3.19 -9.51 18.58
CA ASP A 3 -3.13 -10.52 19.65
C ASP A 3 -1.80 -11.29 19.67
N LYS A 4 -1.14 -11.38 18.51
CA LYS A 4 0.09 -12.13 18.29
C LYS A 4 1.03 -11.34 17.39
N ILE A 5 2.30 -11.29 17.78
CA ILE A 5 3.41 -10.74 17.00
C ILE A 5 4.39 -11.90 16.79
N VAL A 6 4.85 -12.06 15.55
CA VAL A 6 5.89 -13.03 15.19
C VAL A 6 7.06 -12.22 14.67
N ASP A 7 8.21 -12.33 15.32
CA ASP A 7 9.42 -11.59 14.96
C ASP A 7 10.61 -12.54 14.72
N GLU A 8 11.82 -11.98 14.58
CA GLU A 8 13.03 -12.75 14.28
C GLU A 8 13.32 -13.87 15.29
N PHE A 9 12.89 -13.74 16.55
CA PHE A 9 13.13 -14.71 17.60
C PHE A 9 12.23 -15.95 17.51
N ASP A 10 11.19 -15.90 16.67
CA ASP A 10 10.28 -17.02 16.43
C ASP A 10 10.73 -17.94 15.28
N PHE A 11 11.83 -17.62 14.61
CA PHE A 11 12.35 -18.42 13.50
C PHE A 11 13.30 -19.52 13.98
N PRO A 12 13.38 -20.67 13.28
CA PRO A 12 14.31 -21.73 13.64
C PRO A 12 15.77 -21.29 13.47
N ASN A 13 16.65 -21.91 14.25
CA ASN A 13 18.10 -21.77 14.05
C ASN A 13 18.46 -22.15 12.61
N GLY A 14 19.02 -21.21 11.85
CA GLY A 14 19.38 -21.40 10.45
C GLY A 14 18.40 -20.80 9.43
N ALA A 15 17.40 -20.02 9.87
CA ALA A 15 16.66 -19.15 8.97
C ALA A 15 17.61 -18.21 8.22
N VAL A 16 17.41 -18.08 6.92
CA VAL A 16 18.23 -17.26 6.03
C VAL A 16 17.91 -15.80 6.27
N THR A 17 18.94 -15.01 6.57
CA THR A 17 18.88 -13.55 6.64
C THR A 17 19.47 -12.93 5.39
N LEU A 18 18.79 -11.94 4.82
CA LEU A 18 19.26 -11.15 3.68
C LEU A 18 19.10 -9.66 4.01
N GLY A 19 20.19 -8.89 3.91
CA GLY A 19 20.18 -7.47 4.23
C GLY A 19 19.72 -7.19 5.67
N TRP A 20 18.49 -6.70 5.82
CA TRP A 20 17.97 -6.15 7.08
C TRP A 20 17.26 -7.18 7.97
N GLY A 21 17.03 -8.41 7.51
CA GLY A 21 16.28 -9.37 8.31
C GLY A 21 16.10 -10.72 7.65
N ILE A 22 15.06 -11.45 8.09
CA ILE A 22 14.70 -12.76 7.57
C ILE A 22 14.31 -12.63 6.09
N SER A 23 14.89 -13.48 5.26
CA SER A 23 14.60 -13.55 3.83
C SER A 23 13.10 -13.74 3.57
N ASP A 24 12.61 -13.18 2.47
CA ASP A 24 11.18 -13.26 2.16
C ASP A 24 10.71 -14.72 1.97
N GLU A 25 11.60 -15.61 1.52
CA GLU A 25 11.30 -17.06 1.45
C GLU A 25 10.91 -17.62 2.83
N ASP A 26 11.78 -17.41 3.82
CA ASP A 26 11.58 -17.95 5.16
C ASP A 26 10.44 -17.24 5.87
N LEU A 27 10.30 -15.92 5.69
CA LEU A 27 9.15 -15.16 6.15
C LEU A 27 7.84 -15.79 5.66
N PHE A 28 7.70 -16.02 4.35
CA PHE A 28 6.47 -16.59 3.79
C PHE A 28 6.24 -18.04 4.22
N ARG A 29 7.29 -18.85 4.42
CA ARG A 29 7.16 -20.21 4.96
C ARG A 29 6.67 -20.20 6.41
N LYS A 30 7.24 -19.33 7.24
CA LYS A 30 6.80 -19.15 8.63
C LYS A 30 5.37 -18.60 8.68
N TRP A 31 5.06 -17.61 7.86
CA TRP A 31 3.73 -17.01 7.81
C TRP A 31 2.66 -18.03 7.40
N GLU A 32 2.92 -18.85 6.39
CA GLU A 32 2.05 -19.97 6.03
C GLU A 32 1.78 -20.91 7.22
N THR A 33 2.83 -21.28 7.96
CA THR A 33 2.71 -22.15 9.14
C THR A 33 1.87 -21.50 10.25
N VAL A 34 2.05 -20.19 10.45
CA VAL A 34 1.25 -19.41 11.40
C VAL A 34 -0.21 -19.44 10.98
N LEU A 35 -0.52 -19.07 9.74
CA LEU A 35 -1.88 -19.02 9.18
C LEU A 35 -2.60 -20.38 9.27
N ASP A 36 -1.89 -21.49 9.05
CA ASP A 36 -2.45 -22.84 9.20
C ASP A 36 -2.90 -23.17 10.63
N SER A 37 -2.37 -22.47 11.62
CA SER A 37 -2.67 -22.67 13.05
C SER A 37 -3.63 -21.64 13.65
N GLU A 38 -3.92 -20.55 12.92
CA GLU A 38 -4.78 -19.48 13.45
C GLU A 38 -6.26 -19.89 13.43
N PRO A 39 -7.01 -19.66 14.53
CA PRO A 39 -8.45 -19.90 14.53
C PRO A 39 -9.17 -18.91 13.61
N GLU A 40 -10.08 -19.41 12.77
CA GLU A 40 -10.94 -18.56 11.93
C GLU A 40 -12.06 -17.88 12.76
N PRO A 41 -12.39 -16.60 12.51
CA PRO A 41 -11.76 -15.69 11.55
C PRO A 41 -10.49 -15.03 12.12
N PHE A 42 -9.50 -14.80 11.25
CA PHE A 42 -8.26 -14.10 11.61
C PHE A 42 -8.01 -12.86 10.74
N PHE A 43 -7.22 -11.94 11.27
CA PHE A 43 -6.55 -10.87 10.53
C PHE A 43 -5.05 -11.03 10.72
N SER A 44 -4.29 -11.11 9.63
CA SER A 44 -2.85 -11.30 9.67
C SER A 44 -2.18 -10.44 8.62
N SER A 45 -1.01 -9.92 8.95
CA SER A 45 -0.18 -9.09 8.07
C SER A 45 1.27 -9.54 8.18
N ALA A 46 1.99 -9.53 7.07
CA ALA A 46 3.43 -9.77 7.02
C ALA A 46 4.11 -8.62 6.28
N LEU A 47 5.30 -8.25 6.77
CA LEU A 47 6.15 -7.21 6.19
C LEU A 47 7.41 -7.88 5.62
N THR A 48 7.59 -7.80 4.30
CA THR A 48 8.80 -8.30 3.62
C THR A 48 10.00 -7.43 3.95
N THR A 49 11.21 -8.00 3.93
CA THR A 49 12.44 -7.27 4.31
C THR A 49 13.56 -7.34 3.27
N THR A 50 13.48 -8.27 2.30
CA THR A 50 14.59 -8.52 1.36
C THR A 50 14.79 -7.36 0.37
N ASN A 51 13.70 -6.72 -0.06
CA ASN A 51 13.74 -5.57 -0.97
C ASN A 51 14.13 -4.25 -0.28
N HIS A 52 15.19 -4.29 0.52
CA HIS A 52 15.77 -3.15 1.21
C HIS A 52 17.27 -3.09 0.97
N HIS A 53 17.82 -1.88 0.91
CA HIS A 53 19.26 -1.68 0.64
C HIS A 53 20.12 -2.46 1.67
N PRO A 54 21.19 -3.16 1.26
CA PRO A 54 21.85 -3.08 -0.05
C PRO A 54 21.29 -4.03 -1.14
N PHE A 55 20.07 -4.54 -0.96
CA PHE A 55 19.31 -5.37 -1.91
C PHE A 55 19.97 -6.74 -2.15
N GLU A 56 20.24 -7.45 -1.06
CA GLU A 56 20.89 -8.76 -1.10
C GLU A 56 19.90 -9.86 -1.51
N VAL A 57 20.31 -10.69 -2.47
CA VAL A 57 19.55 -11.88 -2.89
C VAL A 57 20.47 -13.10 -3.00
N PRO A 58 19.92 -14.33 -2.93
CA PRO A 58 20.70 -15.53 -3.20
C PRO A 58 21.26 -15.53 -4.62
N ASP A 59 22.42 -16.16 -4.84
CA ASP A 59 23.13 -16.11 -6.13
C ASP A 59 22.29 -16.57 -7.33
N ASN A 60 21.40 -17.54 -7.14
CA ASN A 60 20.51 -18.06 -8.18
C ASN A 60 19.35 -17.11 -8.55
N TYR A 61 19.20 -15.98 -7.85
CA TYR A 61 18.24 -14.92 -8.16
C TYR A 61 18.90 -13.65 -8.71
N ARG A 62 20.24 -13.64 -8.86
CA ARG A 62 20.93 -12.55 -9.55
C ARG A 62 20.55 -12.55 -11.03
N LEU A 63 20.19 -11.38 -11.54
CA LEU A 63 19.87 -11.14 -12.95
C LEU A 63 21.13 -10.86 -13.78
N GLN A 64 22.26 -10.57 -13.13
CA GLN A 64 23.55 -10.30 -13.78
C GLN A 64 23.48 -9.14 -14.80
N ALA A 65 22.54 -8.20 -14.59
CA ALA A 65 22.35 -7.02 -15.45
C ALA A 65 23.42 -5.92 -15.21
N GLY A 66 24.14 -6.01 -14.08
CA GLY A 66 25.15 -5.07 -13.63
C GLY A 66 25.24 -5.04 -12.10
N ASP A 67 26.18 -4.26 -11.56
CA ASP A 67 26.41 -4.13 -10.11
C ASP A 67 25.88 -2.80 -9.53
N SER A 68 25.13 -2.02 -10.33
CA SER A 68 24.56 -0.76 -9.86
C SER A 68 23.54 -1.00 -8.74
N VAL A 69 23.26 0.01 -7.91
CA VAL A 69 22.22 -0.09 -6.88
C VAL A 69 20.84 -0.34 -7.51
N THR A 70 20.59 0.24 -8.68
CA THR A 70 19.35 0.03 -9.43
C THR A 70 19.23 -1.41 -9.95
N ASP A 71 20.33 -2.03 -10.38
CA ASP A 71 20.31 -3.43 -10.81
C ASP A 71 20.03 -4.35 -9.62
N ARG A 72 20.71 -4.14 -8.50
CA ARG A 72 20.46 -4.92 -7.26
C ARG A 72 19.02 -4.74 -6.74
N TYR A 73 18.47 -3.53 -6.80
CA TYR A 73 17.06 -3.27 -6.49
C TYR A 73 16.10 -4.09 -7.38
N ARG A 74 16.40 -4.22 -8.68
CA ARG A 74 15.60 -5.05 -9.60
C ARG A 74 15.73 -6.53 -9.27
N GLU A 75 16.92 -6.99 -8.88
CA GLU A 75 17.15 -8.36 -8.42
C GLU A 75 16.36 -8.68 -7.15
N SER A 76 16.36 -7.79 -6.15
CA SER A 76 15.56 -7.96 -4.94
C SER A 76 14.06 -7.92 -5.20
N LEU A 77 13.59 -7.04 -6.09
CA LEU A 77 12.20 -7.06 -6.55
C LEU A 77 11.83 -8.40 -7.20
N HIS A 78 12.69 -8.92 -8.09
CA HIS A 78 12.47 -10.21 -8.76
C HIS A 78 12.40 -11.36 -7.75
N TYR A 79 13.29 -11.36 -6.75
CA TYR A 79 13.27 -12.33 -5.66
C TYR A 79 11.97 -12.27 -4.85
N THR A 80 11.59 -11.09 -4.35
CA THR A 80 10.37 -10.90 -3.56
C THR A 80 9.12 -11.32 -4.35
N ASP A 81 9.03 -10.99 -5.64
CA ASP A 81 7.94 -11.42 -6.52
C ASP A 81 7.85 -12.95 -6.63
N ALA A 82 8.98 -13.63 -6.87
CA ALA A 82 9.03 -15.08 -6.93
C ALA A 82 8.60 -15.73 -5.61
N MET A 83 9.02 -15.18 -4.48
CA MET A 83 8.68 -15.69 -3.15
C MET A 83 7.21 -15.49 -2.82
N LEU A 84 6.65 -14.32 -3.13
CA LEU A 84 5.23 -14.03 -3.02
C LEU A 84 4.40 -14.96 -3.91
N GLY A 85 4.79 -15.16 -5.17
CA GLY A 85 4.12 -16.08 -6.09
C GLY A 85 4.11 -17.52 -5.58
N GLY A 86 5.25 -17.97 -5.02
CA GLY A 86 5.36 -19.27 -4.36
C GLY A 86 4.42 -19.40 -3.15
N PHE A 87 4.38 -18.38 -2.30
CA PHE A 87 3.47 -18.31 -1.15
C PHE A 87 2.01 -18.41 -1.58
N LEU A 88 1.56 -17.54 -2.51
CA LEU A 88 0.20 -17.53 -3.03
C LEU A 88 -0.21 -18.89 -3.62
N LYS A 89 0.70 -19.54 -4.36
CA LYS A 89 0.48 -20.89 -4.91
C LYS A 89 0.34 -21.96 -3.83
N ARG A 90 1.06 -21.87 -2.71
CA ARG A 90 0.92 -22.81 -1.59
C ARG A 90 -0.38 -22.57 -0.82
N ILE A 91 -0.65 -21.32 -0.45
CA ILE A 91 -1.83 -21.01 0.37
C ILE A 91 -3.15 -21.20 -0.40
N SER A 92 -3.16 -21.02 -1.73
CA SER A 92 -4.36 -21.27 -2.55
C SER A 92 -4.92 -22.69 -2.44
N LYS A 93 -4.12 -23.65 -1.95
CA LYS A 93 -4.51 -25.05 -1.73
C LYS A 93 -4.99 -25.34 -0.32
N LYS A 94 -4.90 -24.36 0.60
CA LYS A 94 -5.26 -24.54 2.00
C LYS A 94 -6.77 -24.47 2.20
N PRO A 95 -7.35 -25.19 3.18
CA PRO A 95 -8.80 -25.19 3.41
C PRO A 95 -9.39 -23.82 3.74
N TRP A 96 -8.64 -22.98 4.46
CA TRP A 96 -9.03 -21.64 4.89
C TRP A 96 -9.06 -20.62 3.73
N PHE A 97 -8.24 -20.81 2.70
CA PHE A 97 -8.07 -19.85 1.60
C PHE A 97 -9.38 -19.53 0.85
N LYS A 98 -10.29 -20.49 0.75
CA LYS A 98 -11.59 -20.29 0.07
C LYS A 98 -12.39 -19.12 0.65
N ASN A 99 -12.16 -18.78 1.92
CA ASN A 99 -12.85 -17.72 2.66
C ASN A 99 -11.89 -16.58 3.07
N THR A 100 -10.82 -16.36 2.30
CA THR A 100 -9.79 -15.36 2.59
C THR A 100 -9.80 -14.26 1.54
N ILE A 101 -9.56 -13.02 1.97
CA ILE A 101 -9.23 -11.90 1.09
C ILE A 101 -7.78 -11.50 1.41
N ILE A 102 -6.97 -11.31 0.38
CA ILE A 102 -5.56 -10.98 0.49
C ILE A 102 -5.34 -9.62 -0.18
N PHE A 103 -4.68 -8.73 0.55
CA PHE A 103 -4.22 -7.46 0.04
C PHE A 103 -2.70 -7.53 -0.12
N VAL A 104 -2.21 -7.23 -1.32
CA VAL A 104 -0.79 -7.07 -1.61
C VAL A 104 -0.58 -5.61 -1.99
N THR A 105 0.22 -4.90 -1.22
CA THR A 105 0.59 -3.50 -1.50
C THR A 105 2.00 -3.23 -1.00
N ALA A 106 2.57 -2.08 -1.34
CA ALA A 106 3.86 -1.65 -0.84
C ALA A 106 3.67 -0.60 0.26
N ASP A 107 4.62 -0.52 1.18
CA ASP A 107 4.70 0.52 2.22
C ASP A 107 5.08 1.88 1.62
N THR A 108 5.98 1.86 0.63
CA THR A 108 6.53 3.02 -0.07
C THR A 108 6.70 2.75 -1.57
N SER A 109 6.97 3.81 -2.32
CA SER A 109 7.22 3.77 -3.76
C SER A 109 8.58 3.16 -4.09
N SER A 110 8.86 3.00 -5.39
CA SER A 110 10.11 2.39 -5.85
C SER A 110 11.34 3.18 -5.41
N TYR A 111 12.44 2.46 -5.14
CA TYR A 111 13.75 3.09 -4.89
C TYR A 111 14.12 4.07 -6.02
N GLN A 112 14.45 5.30 -5.66
CA GLN A 112 14.93 6.34 -6.57
C GLN A 112 16.37 6.71 -6.22
N ASN A 113 17.23 6.89 -7.23
CA ASN A 113 18.58 7.40 -7.02
C ASN A 113 18.51 8.88 -6.59
N ALA A 114 19.40 9.32 -5.69
CA ALA A 114 19.41 10.71 -5.22
C ALA A 114 19.64 11.73 -6.35
N GLU A 115 20.33 11.33 -7.42
CA GLU A 115 20.63 12.15 -8.60
C GLU A 115 19.53 12.09 -9.68
N GLN A 116 18.43 11.39 -9.43
CA GLN A 116 17.39 11.21 -10.43
C GLN A 116 16.66 12.53 -10.70
N HIS A 117 16.92 13.09 -11.88
CA HIS A 117 16.25 14.28 -12.36
C HIS A 117 14.85 13.94 -12.90
N THR A 118 13.87 14.78 -12.57
CA THR A 118 12.51 14.71 -13.12
C THR A 118 12.24 15.95 -13.98
N ASN A 119 11.39 15.80 -14.99
CA ASN A 119 11.08 16.90 -15.92
C ASN A 119 10.21 17.98 -15.26
N ASN A 120 9.36 17.57 -14.31
CA ASN A 120 8.50 18.46 -13.54
C ASN A 120 8.19 17.86 -12.17
N TYR A 121 7.43 18.63 -11.38
CA TYR A 121 7.07 18.24 -10.01
C TYR A 121 6.03 17.11 -9.94
N GLU A 122 5.15 16.99 -10.93
CA GLU A 122 4.19 15.89 -11.02
C GLU A 122 4.89 14.54 -11.22
N GLU A 123 5.89 14.48 -12.10
CA GLU A 123 6.72 13.29 -12.29
C GLU A 123 7.48 12.93 -11.01
N PHE A 124 8.03 13.93 -10.31
CA PHE A 124 8.67 13.73 -9.00
C PHE A 124 7.73 13.08 -8.00
N VAL A 125 6.51 13.60 -7.83
CA VAL A 125 5.55 13.04 -6.88
C VAL A 125 5.09 11.65 -7.31
N ASN A 126 4.85 11.42 -8.60
CA ASN A 126 4.43 10.10 -9.10
C ASN A 126 5.48 9.03 -8.81
N LEU A 127 6.75 9.30 -9.10
CA LEU A 127 7.86 8.38 -8.81
C LEU A 127 8.00 8.07 -7.32
N HIS A 128 7.63 9.01 -6.44
CA HIS A 128 7.80 8.89 -5.00
C HIS A 128 6.53 8.46 -4.23
N SER A 129 5.37 8.36 -4.88
CA SER A 129 4.09 8.10 -4.20
C SER A 129 3.31 6.92 -4.77
N GLN A 130 3.59 6.47 -5.99
CA GLN A 130 2.84 5.37 -6.59
C GLN A 130 3.27 4.00 -6.04
N VAL A 131 2.30 3.22 -5.57
CA VAL A 131 2.48 1.87 -5.05
C VAL A 131 1.49 0.89 -5.70
N PRO A 132 1.83 -0.40 -5.84
CA PRO A 132 0.89 -1.40 -6.33
C PRO A 132 -0.21 -1.68 -5.30
N LEU A 133 -1.38 -2.07 -5.78
CA LEU A 133 -2.43 -2.69 -4.98
C LEU A 133 -3.04 -3.84 -5.75
N LEU A 134 -2.97 -5.04 -5.19
CA LEU A 134 -3.64 -6.23 -5.70
C LEU A 134 -4.52 -6.80 -4.58
N ILE A 135 -5.80 -7.00 -4.89
CA ILE A 135 -6.76 -7.63 -3.99
C ILE A 135 -7.15 -8.98 -4.59
N LEU A 136 -6.80 -10.06 -3.89
CA LEU A 136 -7.16 -11.43 -4.25
C LEU A 136 -8.22 -11.94 -3.28
N SER A 137 -9.05 -12.86 -3.74
CA SER A 137 -10.08 -13.47 -2.89
C SER A 137 -10.24 -14.95 -3.19
N GLY A 138 -10.47 -15.73 -2.15
CA GLY A 138 -10.99 -17.08 -2.25
C GLY A 138 -12.38 -17.12 -2.89
N LYS A 139 -12.77 -18.30 -3.37
CA LYS A 139 -14.02 -18.49 -4.11
C LYS A 139 -15.28 -18.11 -3.31
N SER A 140 -15.30 -18.30 -2.00
CA SER A 140 -16.45 -17.98 -1.14
C SER A 140 -16.58 -16.49 -0.83
N THR A 141 -15.50 -15.71 -1.00
CA THR A 141 -15.44 -14.26 -0.74
C THR A 141 -15.16 -13.48 -2.02
N ALA A 142 -15.54 -14.03 -3.18
CA ALA A 142 -15.24 -13.47 -4.49
C ALA A 142 -15.66 -12.00 -4.58
N LEU A 143 -14.68 -11.13 -4.87
CA LEU A 143 -14.88 -9.71 -5.12
C LEU A 143 -15.02 -9.49 -6.63
N GLY A 144 -16.12 -8.84 -7.06
CA GLY A 144 -16.39 -8.54 -8.47
C GLY A 144 -17.62 -9.26 -9.05
N LYS A 145 -18.00 -8.90 -10.29
CA LYS A 145 -19.10 -9.55 -11.02
C LYS A 145 -18.52 -10.71 -11.85
N LYS A 146 -18.91 -11.95 -11.54
CA LYS A 146 -18.51 -13.19 -12.26
C LYS A 146 -17.04 -13.60 -12.01
N SER A 147 -16.41 -14.24 -13.00
CA SER A 147 -15.06 -14.83 -12.99
C SER A 147 -13.95 -13.88 -13.49
N GLU A 148 -14.25 -12.60 -13.71
CA GLU A 148 -13.30 -11.61 -14.22
C GLU A 148 -12.91 -10.65 -13.09
N GLY A 149 -11.61 -10.38 -12.97
CA GLY A 149 -11.08 -9.42 -11.99
C GLY A 149 -11.55 -7.99 -12.30
N LEU A 150 -11.54 -7.14 -11.29
CA LEU A 150 -11.84 -5.71 -11.42
C LEU A 150 -10.53 -4.91 -11.56
N ILE A 151 -10.44 -4.06 -12.57
CA ILE A 151 -9.35 -3.06 -12.70
C ILE A 151 -9.92 -1.71 -12.27
N ILE A 152 -9.39 -1.15 -11.19
CA ILE A 152 -9.71 0.19 -10.71
C ILE A 152 -8.58 1.12 -11.17
N THR A 153 -8.92 2.08 -12.04
CA THR A 153 -7.97 3.07 -12.57
C THR A 153 -8.07 4.42 -11.87
N GLN A 154 -9.06 4.59 -10.99
CA GLN A 154 -9.23 5.81 -10.21
C GLN A 154 -8.09 5.96 -9.20
N HIS A 155 -7.67 7.21 -8.97
CA HIS A 155 -6.67 7.52 -7.96
C HIS A 155 -7.18 7.18 -6.56
N ALA A 156 -6.35 6.50 -5.78
CA ALA A 156 -6.65 6.05 -4.43
C ALA A 156 -5.39 6.15 -3.55
N SER A 157 -5.58 6.06 -2.25
CA SER A 157 -4.52 6.12 -1.24
C SER A 157 -4.59 4.90 -0.32
N GLN A 158 -3.51 4.58 0.39
CA GLN A 158 -3.54 3.52 1.41
C GLN A 158 -4.58 3.76 2.52
N VAL A 159 -4.94 5.02 2.81
CA VAL A 159 -6.01 5.35 3.78
C VAL A 159 -7.40 4.84 3.36
N ASP A 160 -7.59 4.53 2.08
CA ASP A 160 -8.83 3.98 1.52
C ASP A 160 -8.98 2.47 1.79
N LEU A 161 -7.89 1.78 2.16
CA LEU A 161 -7.91 0.32 2.37
C LEU A 161 -8.75 -0.08 3.57
N ALA A 162 -8.64 0.65 4.68
CA ALA A 162 -9.39 0.34 5.90
C ALA A 162 -10.93 0.39 5.69
N PRO A 163 -11.52 1.47 5.15
CA PRO A 163 -12.95 1.47 4.83
C PRO A 163 -13.33 0.45 3.75
N THR A 164 -12.44 0.18 2.77
CA THR A 164 -12.67 -0.88 1.77
C THR A 164 -12.81 -2.26 2.42
N ILE A 165 -11.93 -2.59 3.38
CA ILE A 165 -12.00 -3.85 4.14
C ILE A 165 -13.32 -3.93 4.92
N LEU A 166 -13.75 -2.86 5.58
CA LEU A 166 -15.00 -2.85 6.34
C LEU A 166 -16.23 -3.07 5.45
N ASP A 167 -16.25 -2.46 4.26
CA ASP A 167 -17.31 -2.66 3.28
C ASP A 167 -17.33 -4.09 2.74
N ILE A 168 -16.16 -4.68 2.44
CA ILE A 168 -16.04 -6.10 2.05
C ILE A 168 -16.63 -7.00 3.14
N LEU A 169 -16.30 -6.72 4.40
CA LEU A 169 -16.79 -7.46 5.56
C LEU A 169 -18.25 -7.14 5.92
N ARG A 170 -18.88 -6.18 5.24
CA ARG A 170 -20.24 -5.67 5.49
C ARG A 170 -20.45 -5.23 6.94
N LYS A 171 -19.41 -4.67 7.57
CA LYS A 171 -19.48 -4.17 8.94
C LYS A 171 -19.67 -2.66 8.95
N LYS A 172 -20.70 -2.19 9.67
CA LYS A 172 -20.89 -0.76 9.90
C LYS A 172 -20.02 -0.32 11.08
N TYR A 173 -19.17 0.67 10.85
CA TYR A 173 -18.40 1.35 11.88
C TYR A 173 -18.48 2.85 11.70
N ILE A 174 -18.40 3.58 12.81
CA ILE A 174 -18.18 5.02 12.83
C ILE A 174 -16.70 5.22 13.15
N VAL A 175 -15.97 5.78 12.20
CA VAL A 175 -14.52 6.00 12.28
C VAL A 175 -14.19 7.42 11.84
N PRO A 176 -13.18 8.07 12.43
CA PRO A 176 -12.74 9.41 12.02
C PRO A 176 -11.81 9.37 10.80
N TRP A 177 -11.84 8.27 10.02
CA TRP A 177 -10.95 8.10 8.87
C TRP A 177 -11.42 8.96 7.70
N VAL A 178 -10.44 9.52 6.99
CA VAL A 178 -10.67 10.36 5.80
C VAL A 178 -10.79 9.55 4.51
N GLY A 179 -10.36 8.28 4.54
CA GLY A 179 -10.38 7.40 3.38
C GLY A 179 -11.79 6.97 2.99
N ARG A 180 -11.94 6.53 1.75
CA ARG A 180 -13.20 6.06 1.17
C ARG A 180 -13.02 4.68 0.58
N SER A 181 -14.03 3.84 0.74
CA SER A 181 -14.01 2.49 0.20
C SER A 181 -13.87 2.50 -1.34
N LEU A 182 -12.96 1.67 -1.84
CA LEU A 182 -12.73 1.44 -3.27
C LEU A 182 -13.85 0.63 -3.94
N LEU A 183 -14.75 0.01 -3.16
CA LEU A 183 -15.84 -0.81 -3.69
C LEU A 183 -17.08 -0.02 -4.09
N ASN A 184 -17.27 1.15 -3.48
CA ASN A 184 -18.40 1.99 -3.83
C ASN A 184 -18.08 2.68 -5.15
N SER A 185 -18.79 2.31 -6.21
CA SER A 185 -18.92 3.20 -7.37
C SER A 185 -19.39 4.54 -6.83
N VAL A 186 -18.75 5.65 -7.25
CA VAL A 186 -19.21 7.01 -6.97
C VAL A 186 -20.73 7.04 -7.11
N ASP A 187 -21.43 7.05 -5.98
CA ASP A 187 -22.88 7.03 -6.00
C ASP A 187 -23.28 8.36 -6.62
N LEU A 188 -24.05 8.33 -7.71
CA LEU A 188 -24.43 9.51 -8.50
C LEU A 188 -25.20 10.56 -7.66
N LEU A 189 -25.50 10.25 -6.41
CA LEU A 189 -26.15 11.09 -5.41
C LEU A 189 -25.15 11.93 -4.58
N THR A 190 -23.86 11.64 -4.63
CA THR A 190 -22.80 12.48 -4.03
C THR A 190 -21.68 12.70 -5.04
N ASP A 191 -21.63 13.89 -5.61
CA ASP A 191 -20.72 14.32 -6.69
C ASP A 191 -19.26 14.51 -6.21
N VAL A 192 -18.77 13.65 -5.32
CA VAL A 192 -17.42 13.78 -4.76
C VAL A 192 -16.50 12.76 -5.42
N PRO A 193 -15.52 13.21 -6.23
CA PRO A 193 -14.64 12.32 -6.96
C PRO A 193 -13.77 11.48 -6.02
N GLN A 194 -13.32 10.32 -6.50
CA GLN A 194 -12.26 9.57 -5.87
C GLN A 194 -10.93 10.32 -6.03
N ARG A 195 -10.10 10.31 -4.99
CA ARG A 195 -8.89 11.13 -4.91
C ARG A 195 -7.79 10.35 -4.21
N ALA A 196 -6.56 10.57 -4.61
CA ALA A 196 -5.39 10.17 -3.84
C ALA A 196 -4.84 11.32 -3.02
N PHE A 197 -4.38 11.00 -1.81
CA PHE A 197 -3.64 11.86 -0.92
C PHE A 197 -2.25 11.25 -0.73
N THR A 198 -1.22 12.09 -0.80
CA THR A 198 0.13 11.68 -0.44
C THR A 198 0.80 12.79 0.37
N ASN A 199 1.62 12.39 1.32
CA ASN A 199 2.43 13.28 2.13
C ASN A 199 3.79 12.63 2.38
N ARG A 200 4.85 13.36 2.06
CA ARG A 200 6.21 13.06 2.47
C ARG A 200 6.61 14.13 3.49
N PRO A 201 6.56 13.84 4.80
CA PRO A 201 6.85 14.83 5.83
C PRO A 201 8.19 15.53 5.61
N GLY A 202 8.18 16.85 5.69
CA GLY A 202 9.36 17.68 5.44
C GLY A 202 9.71 17.88 3.96
N ALA A 203 8.99 17.27 3.01
CA ALA A 203 9.20 17.45 1.58
C ALA A 203 7.96 18.01 0.88
N TYR A 204 6.83 17.29 0.88
CA TYR A 204 5.63 17.71 0.16
C TYR A 204 4.34 17.04 0.62
N TRP A 205 3.21 17.59 0.18
CA TRP A 205 1.94 16.87 0.17
C TRP A 205 1.17 17.16 -1.12
N ALA A 206 0.24 16.27 -1.47
CA ALA A 206 -0.53 16.39 -2.70
C ALA A 206 -1.94 15.81 -2.59
N VAL A 207 -2.83 16.34 -3.44
CA VAL A 207 -4.17 15.80 -3.70
C VAL A 207 -4.32 15.62 -5.20
N ILE A 208 -4.69 14.40 -5.60
CA ILE A 208 -4.68 13.96 -7.00
C ILE A 208 -6.07 13.42 -7.34
N GLU A 209 -6.72 14.01 -8.34
CA GLU A 209 -7.92 13.49 -8.99
C GLU A 209 -7.63 13.11 -10.44
N GLU A 210 -8.57 12.40 -11.08
CA GLU A 210 -8.46 11.93 -12.46
C GLU A 210 -8.02 13.03 -13.45
N LYS A 211 -8.59 14.24 -13.33
CA LYS A 211 -8.32 15.33 -14.27
C LYS A 211 -7.50 16.48 -13.71
N SER A 212 -7.30 16.57 -12.39
CA SER A 212 -6.71 17.74 -11.75
C SER A 212 -5.88 17.32 -10.55
N ARG A 213 -4.72 17.96 -10.36
CA ARG A 213 -3.79 17.63 -9.29
C ARG A 213 -3.24 18.90 -8.69
N TYR A 214 -3.05 18.87 -7.37
CA TYR A 214 -2.41 19.93 -6.63
C TYR A 214 -1.28 19.35 -5.78
N TYR A 215 -0.13 20.02 -5.80
CA TYR A 215 1.04 19.67 -5.03
C TYR A 215 1.57 20.89 -4.27
N ARG A 216 2.02 20.71 -3.04
CA ARG A 216 2.69 21.75 -2.25
C ARG A 216 4.04 21.27 -1.74
N GLU A 217 5.08 22.03 -2.05
CA GLU A 217 6.43 21.85 -1.51
C GLU A 217 6.51 22.32 -0.04
N ASN A 218 7.55 21.89 0.67
CA ASN A 218 7.84 22.31 2.04
C ASN A 218 8.10 23.84 2.15
N ASP A 219 8.68 24.44 1.10
CA ASP A 219 8.95 25.87 0.95
C ASP A 219 7.70 26.68 0.57
N GLN A 220 6.53 26.03 0.59
CA GLN A 220 5.23 26.60 0.29
C GLN A 220 5.00 26.93 -1.19
N ARG A 221 5.83 26.40 -2.11
CA ARG A 221 5.55 26.50 -3.54
C ARG A 221 4.36 25.62 -3.94
N ASP A 222 3.41 26.23 -4.63
CA ASP A 222 2.22 25.58 -5.16
C ASP A 222 2.43 25.12 -6.60
N HIS A 223 1.95 23.92 -6.92
CA HIS A 223 1.89 23.42 -8.29
C HIS A 223 0.50 22.91 -8.63
N PHE A 224 -0.01 23.31 -9.80
CA PHE A 224 -1.32 22.90 -10.31
C PHE A 224 -1.13 22.21 -11.66
N PHE A 225 -1.71 21.03 -11.82
CA PHE A 225 -1.63 20.24 -13.05
C PHE A 225 -3.01 19.71 -13.46
N GLY A 226 -3.16 19.42 -14.75
CA GLY A 226 -4.39 18.89 -15.34
C GLY A 226 -5.32 19.96 -15.92
N ASP A 227 -6.63 19.79 -15.73
CA ASP A 227 -7.67 20.68 -16.24
C ASP A 227 -7.40 22.12 -15.81
N GLN A 228 -7.35 23.06 -16.78
CA GLN A 228 -6.92 24.44 -16.55
C GLN A 228 -7.96 25.32 -15.84
N ASP A 229 -8.93 24.70 -15.19
CA ASP A 229 -9.83 25.42 -14.31
C ASP A 229 -9.11 25.78 -13.01
N ASN A 230 -8.69 27.04 -12.93
CA ASN A 230 -8.06 27.61 -11.73
C ASN A 230 -8.89 27.39 -10.46
N GLN A 231 -10.23 27.33 -10.55
CA GLN A 231 -11.09 27.07 -9.39
C GLN A 231 -10.92 25.65 -8.86
N LYS A 232 -10.79 24.67 -9.76
CA LYS A 232 -10.61 23.27 -9.38
C LYS A 232 -9.26 23.02 -8.72
N GLY A 233 -8.21 23.66 -9.21
CA GLY A 233 -6.90 23.65 -8.57
C GLY A 233 -6.93 24.24 -7.15
N LEU A 234 -7.56 25.42 -6.99
CA LEU A 234 -7.72 26.05 -5.67
C LEU A 234 -8.56 25.20 -4.71
N HIS A 235 -9.60 24.54 -5.21
CA HIS A 235 -10.41 23.62 -4.41
C HIS A 235 -9.60 22.40 -3.92
N LEU A 236 -8.74 21.83 -4.78
CA LEU A 236 -7.81 20.75 -4.38
C LEU A 236 -6.82 21.22 -3.31
N LYS A 237 -6.31 22.45 -3.42
CA LYS A 237 -5.45 23.08 -2.40
C LYS A 237 -6.15 23.22 -1.06
N GLU A 238 -7.40 23.68 -1.06
CA GLU A 238 -8.21 23.80 0.15
C GLU A 238 -8.40 22.43 0.81
N ILE A 239 -8.82 21.43 0.03
CA ILE A 239 -9.02 20.06 0.51
C ILE A 239 -7.76 19.47 1.12
N GLY A 240 -6.62 19.60 0.46
CA GLY A 240 -5.36 19.05 0.99
C GLY A 240 -4.87 19.79 2.22
N SER A 241 -5.07 21.11 2.30
CA SER A 241 -4.76 21.89 3.50
C SER A 241 -5.64 21.45 4.67
N SER A 242 -6.95 21.35 4.46
CA SER A 242 -7.90 20.86 5.47
C SER A 242 -7.59 19.43 5.89
N TRP A 243 -7.17 18.56 4.97
CA TRP A 243 -6.77 17.19 5.27
C TRP A 243 -5.59 17.14 6.24
N ILE A 244 -4.51 17.88 5.96
CA ILE A 244 -3.33 17.95 6.82
C ILE A 244 -3.66 18.54 8.19
N GLU A 245 -4.42 19.64 8.23
CA GLU A 245 -4.83 20.29 9.47
C GLU A 245 -5.74 19.41 10.32
N THR A 246 -6.70 18.72 9.70
CA THR A 246 -7.61 17.80 10.38
C THR A 246 -6.85 16.64 10.99
N ILE A 247 -5.95 15.98 10.24
CA ILE A 247 -5.14 14.88 10.79
C ILE A 247 -4.29 15.36 11.95
N ARG A 248 -3.64 16.52 11.81
CA ARG A 248 -2.83 17.11 12.89
C ARG A 248 -3.67 17.36 14.14
N TRP A 249 -4.85 17.96 13.98
CA TRP A 249 -5.76 18.25 15.08
C TRP A 249 -6.27 16.96 15.75
N VAL A 250 -6.74 15.98 14.97
CA VAL A 250 -7.23 14.69 15.49
C VAL A 250 -6.13 13.98 16.30
N LEU A 251 -4.87 14.05 15.86
CA LEU A 251 -3.73 13.49 16.60
C LEU A 251 -3.43 14.28 17.88
N GLN A 252 -3.38 15.61 17.80
CA GLN A 252 -3.08 16.49 18.95
C GLN A 252 -4.14 16.39 20.05
N GLU A 253 -5.40 16.27 19.66
CA GLU A 253 -6.54 16.17 20.58
C GLU A 253 -6.86 14.73 21.01
N ASN A 254 -6.05 13.75 20.59
CA ASN A 254 -6.25 12.32 20.87
C ASN A 254 -7.65 11.81 20.46
N ARG A 255 -8.15 12.25 19.30
CA ARG A 255 -9.49 11.95 18.76
C ARG A 255 -9.51 10.77 17.77
N VAL A 256 -8.37 10.11 17.54
CA VAL A 256 -8.24 9.02 16.56
C VAL A 256 -9.07 7.80 16.97
N TRP A 257 -9.13 7.53 18.26
CA TRP A 257 -9.77 6.34 18.80
C TRP A 257 -11.11 6.71 19.42
N PRO A 258 -12.19 5.95 19.16
CA PRO A 258 -13.43 6.09 19.91
C PRO A 258 -13.14 5.93 21.41
N GLU A 259 -13.76 6.75 22.25
CA GLU A 259 -13.78 6.50 23.70
C GLU A 259 -14.41 5.12 23.94
N LYS A 260 -13.77 4.31 24.79
CA LYS A 260 -14.16 2.93 25.06
C LYS A 260 -15.54 2.83 25.71
#